data_AF-A0A835UT14-F1
#
_entry.id   AF-A0A835UT14-F1
#
_cell.length_a   1.000
_cell.length_b   1.000
_cell.length_c   1.000
_cell.angle_alpha   90.00
_cell.angle_beta   90.00
_cell.angle_gamma   90.00
#
_symmetry.space_group_name_H-M   'P 1'
#
loop_
_entity.id
_entity.type
_entity.pdbx_description
1 polymer ?
#
loop_
_entity_poly.entity_id
_entity_poly.type
_entity_poly.pdbx_seq_one_letter_code
_entity_poly.pdbx_strand_id
1 'polypeptide(L)' 'MDRILRPTGFVIVRDSVPWQSCFKKYFRALHWELVAAVDSEADSNPEDGEIILLIQKKMWFVDESLKD' A
#
# COMPACT_ATOMS: atom_id res chain seq x y z
N MET A 1 6.53 8.80 11.26
CA MET A 1 5.88 7.84 12.18
C MET A 1 5.37 6.70 11.32
N ASP A 2 6.02 5.55 11.41
CA ASP A 2 5.67 4.32 10.73
C ASP A 2 6.62 3.25 11.32
N ARG A 3 6.23 2.65 12.45
CA ARG A 3 7.13 1.78 13.27
C ARG A 3 6.90 0.29 13.05
N ILE A 4 5.86 -0.07 12.29
CA ILE A 4 5.49 -1.46 12.04
C ILE A 4 6.39 -2.07 10.95
N LEU A 5 6.71 -1.29 9.91
CA LEU A 5 7.54 -1.74 8.80
C LEU A 5 8.93 -1.12 8.86
N ARG A 6 9.94 -1.94 8.58
CA ARG A 6 11.29 -1.46 8.27
C ARG A 6 11.25 -0.61 6.98
N PRO A 7 12.19 0.32 6.78
CA PRO A 7 12.40 0.91 5.46
C PRO A 7 12.49 -0.17 4.38
N THR A 8 11.95 0.10 3.19
CA THR A 8 11.83 -0.84 2.06
C THR A 8 11.04 -2.12 2.37
N GLY A 9 10.35 -2.18 3.51
CA GLY A 9 9.47 -3.29 3.85
C GLY A 9 8.25 -3.36 2.95
N PHE A 10 7.71 -4.57 2.80
CA PHE A 10 6.51 -4.83 2.02
C PHE A 10 5.34 -5.17 2.93
N VAL A 11 4.14 -4.73 2.53
CA VAL A 11 2.85 -5.12 3.11
C VAL A 11 2.07 -5.80 2.02
N ILE A 12 1.48 -6.94 2.38
CA ILE A 12 0.51 -7.62 1.54
C ILE A 12 -0.83 -7.45 2.24
N VAL A 13 -1.76 -6.74 1.58
CA VAL A 13 -3.12 -6.52 2.07
C VAL A 13 -4.06 -7.29 1.15
N ARG A 14 -4.90 -8.16 1.72
CA ARG A 14 -6.00 -8.81 1.00
C ARG A 14 -7.29 -8.24 1.57
N ASP A 15 -8.06 -7.56 0.74
CA ASP A 15 -9.31 -6.90 1.16
C ASP A 15 -10.27 -6.79 -0.01
N SER A 16 -11.53 -6.43 0.24
CA SER A 16 -12.53 -6.25 -0.81
C SER A 16 -12.20 -5.04 -1.70
N VAL A 17 -12.45 -5.16 -3.01
CA VAL A 17 -12.27 -4.10 -4.01
C VAL A 17 -12.78 -2.70 -3.59
N PRO A 18 -13.97 -2.51 -2.98
CA PRO A 18 -14.44 -1.18 -2.59
C PRO A 18 -13.51 -0.44 -1.61
N TRP A 19 -12.71 -1.15 -0.82
CA TRP A 19 -11.77 -0.55 0.13
C TRP A 19 -10.50 0.00 -0.54
N GLN A 20 -10.14 -0.48 -1.73
CA GLN A 20 -8.92 -0.05 -2.43
C GLN A 20 -8.85 1.49 -2.60
N SER A 21 -9.99 2.11 -2.91
CA SER A 21 -10.08 3.56 -3.12
C SER A 21 -9.85 4.38 -1.84
N CYS A 22 -10.21 3.84 -0.68
CA CYS A 22 -9.97 4.46 0.62
C CYS A 22 -8.49 4.36 1.01
N PHE A 23 -7.90 3.17 0.91
CA PHE A 23 -6.49 2.95 1.29
C PHE A 23 -5.51 3.76 0.45
N LYS A 24 -5.78 3.95 -0.85
CA LYS A 24 -4.90 4.69 -1.76
C LYS A 24 -4.60 6.12 -1.29
N LYS A 25 -5.56 6.79 -0.63
CA LYS A 25 -5.37 8.14 -0.07
C LYS A 25 -4.39 8.12 1.11
N TYR A 26 -4.50 7.11 1.98
CA TYR A 26 -3.63 6.95 3.15
C TYR A 26 -2.21 6.55 2.77
N PHE A 27 -2.03 5.68 1.76
CA PHE A 27 -0.70 5.28 1.30
C PHE A 27 0.15 6.47 0.86
N ARG A 28 -0.46 7.43 0.14
CA ARG A 28 0.23 8.66 -0.27
C ARG A 28 0.70 9.47 0.95
N ALA A 29 -0.14 9.61 1.97
CA ALA A 29 0.22 10.32 3.20
C ALA A 29 1.29 9.58 4.03
N LEU A 30 1.36 8.25 3.92
CA LEU A 30 2.32 7.41 4.65
C LEU A 30 3.66 7.20 3.92
N HIS A 31 3.84 7.77 2.71
CA HIS A 31 4.96 7.48 1.81
C HIS A 31 5.05 5.98 1.44
N TRP A 32 3.91 5.34 1.31
CA TRP A 32 3.80 3.95 0.85
C TRP A 32 3.45 3.95 -0.64
N GLU A 33 4.15 3.13 -1.41
CA GLU A 33 3.97 2.96 -2.85
C GLU A 33 3.29 1.62 -3.14
N LEU A 34 2.24 1.63 -3.94
CA LEU A 34 1.62 0.41 -4.44
C LEU A 34 2.51 -0.18 -5.55
N VAL A 35 3.06 -1.36 -5.32
CA VAL A 35 3.95 -2.06 -6.25
C VAL A 35 3.15 -2.97 -7.19
N ALA A 36 2.16 -3.67 -6.65
CA ALA A 36 1.28 -4.52 -7.45
C ALA A 36 -0.12 -4.58 -6.84
N ALA A 37 -1.11 -4.77 -7.69
CA ALA A 37 -2.47 -5.10 -7.32
C ALA A 37 -2.90 -6.30 -8.17
N VAL A 38 -3.34 -7.35 -7.51
CA VAL A 38 -3.76 -8.60 -8.16
C VAL A 38 -5.16 -8.90 -7.68
N ASP A 39 -6.09 -9.04 -8.61
CA ASP A 39 -7.44 -9.51 -8.28
C ASP A 39 -7.33 -11.00 -7.92
N SER A 40 -7.80 -11.37 -6.72
CA SER A 40 -7.89 -12.78 -6.34
C SER A 40 -8.98 -13.40 -7.21
N GLU A 41 -8.65 -14.46 -7.95
CA GLU A 41 -9.62 -15.15 -8.79
C GLU A 41 -10.81 -15.59 -7.93
N ALA A 42 -11.97 -15.00 -8.22
CA ALA A 42 -13.15 -15.11 -7.41
C ALA A 42 -13.78 -16.49 -7.56
N ASP A 43 -13.80 -17.25 -6.47
CA ASP A 43 -14.93 -18.12 -6.22
C ASP A 43 -16.17 -17.22 -5.99
N SER A 44 -16.95 -17.04 -7.06
CA SER A 44 -18.42 -16.93 -6.99
C SER A 44 -19.11 -15.65 -6.49
N ASN A 45 -18.52 -14.44 -6.48
CA ASN A 45 -19.33 -13.19 -6.52
C ASN A 45 -18.51 -11.92 -6.88
N PRO A 46 -18.91 -11.10 -7.89
CA PRO A 46 -18.17 -9.89 -8.29
C PRO A 46 -18.28 -8.73 -7.29
N GLU A 47 -19.23 -8.77 -6.35
CA GLU A 47 -19.37 -7.79 -5.27
C GLU A 47 -18.50 -8.12 -4.05
N ASP A 48 -17.98 -9.36 -3.99
CA ASP A 48 -17.09 -9.89 -2.93
C ASP A 48 -15.69 -10.19 -3.51
N GLY A 49 -15.32 -9.48 -4.57
CA GLY A 49 -13.99 -9.60 -5.15
C GLY A 49 -12.94 -9.17 -4.12
N GLU A 50 -12.07 -10.08 -3.75
CA GLU A 50 -10.90 -9.77 -2.93
C GLU A 50 -9.74 -9.34 -3.84
N ILE A 51 -9.09 -8.24 -3.49
CA ILE A 51 -7.89 -7.75 -4.15
C ILE A 51 -6.70 -7.89 -3.21
N ILE A 52 -5.61 -8.40 -3.75
CA ILE A 52 -4.32 -8.48 -3.07
C ILE A 52 -3.48 -7.29 -3.52
N LEU A 53 -3.16 -6.41 -2.58
CA LEU A 53 -2.32 -5.25 -2.78
C LEU A 53 -0.94 -5.51 -2.18
N LEU A 54 0.09 -5.41 -3.01
CA LEU A 54 1.49 -5.38 -2.59
C LEU A 54 1.94 -3.92 -2.50
N ILE A 55 2.28 -3.49 -1.30
CA ILE A 55 2.65 -2.11 -1.00
C ILE A 55 4.05 -2.10 -0.42
N GLN A 56 4.90 -1.20 -0.92
CA GLN A 56 6.24 -0.99 -0.40
C GLN A 56 6.32 0.34 0.33
N LYS A 57 6.87 0.31 1.54
CA LYS A 57 7.17 1.52 2.29
C LYS A 57 8.45 2.16 1.76
N LYS A 58 8.36 3.42 1.30
CA LYS A 58 9.54 4.22 1.00
C LYS A 58 10.15 4.80 2.27
N MET A 59 11.46 5.01 2.24
CA MET A 59 12.15 5.77 3.26
C MET A 59 11.59 7.19 3.22
N TRP A 60 11.29 7.75 4.40
CA TRP A 60 11.06 9.17 4.53
C TRP A 60 12.44 9.83 4.43
N PHE A 61 12.83 10.20 3.21
CA PHE A 61 13.95 11.13 3.06
C PHE A 61 13.47 12.47 3.60
N VAL A 62 13.98 12.84 4.78
CA VAL A 62 14.07 14.25 5.12
C VAL A 62 15.19 14.76 4.22
N ASP A 63 14.84 15.61 3.27
CA ASP A 63 15.80 16.24 2.39
C ASP A 63 16.78 17.05 3.24
N GLU A 64 17.93 16.47 3.57
CA GLU A 64 19.08 17.17 4.14
C GLU A 64 19.84 17.96 3.06
N SER A 65 19.24 18.26 1.90
CA SER A 65 19.88 19.10 0.88
C SER A 65 19.88 20.60 1.23
N LEU A 66 19.42 20.98 2.43
CA LEU A 66 19.58 22.34 2.98
C LEU A 66 20.81 22.46 3.92
N LYS A 67 21.89 21.76 3.60
CA LYS A 67 23.24 22.04 4.13
C LYS A 67 24.29 21.83 3.04
N ASP A 68 24.53 22.87 2.25
CA ASP A 68 25.75 23.69 2.34
C ASP A 68 25.54 25.02 1.61
#